data_AF-A0A6H9S3L2-F1
#
_entry.id   AF-A0A6H9S3L2-F1
#
_cell.length_a   1.000
_cell.length_b   1.000
_cell.length_c   1.000
_cell.angle_alpha   90.00
_cell.angle_beta   90.00
_cell.angle_gamma   90.00
#
_symmetry.space_group_name_H-M   'P 1'
#
loop_
_entity.id
_entity.type
_entity.pdbx_description
1 polymer ?
#
loop_
_entity_poly.entity_id
_entity_poly.type
_entity_poly.pdbx_seq_one_letter_code
_entity_poly.pdbx_strand_id
1 'polypeptide(L)'
;PTLNFQYAGDVPVYATSSVFSASGDQNQYNDMSGIRFCETPWLLDANDPLRKQVTAQWPQAGSSLGRLYAMGVDAYRLAPRLGQLKTLPDSRIEGLSGSLAVSPTQRVQRQLPWAEFVNGQVQRLPDTQR
;
A
#
# COMPACT_ATOMS: atom_id res chain seq x y z
N PRO A 1 -20.26 -2.21 10.24
CA PRO A 1 -21.67 -2.33 10.72
C PRO A 1 -22.34 -3.69 10.41
N THR A 2 -22.38 -4.15 9.15
CA THR A 2 -23.16 -5.37 8.78
C THR A 2 -22.54 -6.68 9.30
N LEU A 3 -21.21 -6.82 9.33
CA LEU A 3 -20.56 -8.05 9.79
C LEU A 3 -20.72 -8.27 11.31
N ASN A 4 -20.54 -7.22 12.12
CA ASN A 4 -20.82 -7.26 13.56
C ASN A 4 -22.31 -7.51 13.85
N PHE A 5 -23.20 -6.97 13.02
CA PHE A 5 -24.64 -7.21 13.12
C PHE A 5 -25.03 -8.66 12.79
N GLN A 6 -24.19 -9.38 12.04
CA GLN A 6 -24.36 -10.80 11.68
C GLN A 6 -23.58 -11.76 12.59
N TYR A 7 -23.16 -11.31 13.79
CA TYR A 7 -22.42 -12.11 14.76
C TYR A 7 -21.08 -12.68 14.26
N ALA A 8 -20.52 -12.10 13.19
CA ALA A 8 -19.22 -12.48 12.63
C ALA A 8 -18.06 -11.66 13.23
N GLY A 9 -18.16 -11.26 14.50
CA GLY A 9 -17.16 -10.42 15.17
C GLY A 9 -15.76 -11.05 15.22
N ASP A 10 -15.70 -12.38 15.13
CA ASP A 10 -14.47 -13.16 15.33
C ASP A 10 -13.87 -13.65 14.01
N VAL A 11 -14.47 -13.27 12.87
CA VAL A 11 -14.03 -13.72 11.54
C VAL A 11 -12.96 -12.77 11.01
N PRO A 12 -11.77 -13.26 10.63
CA PRO A 12 -10.77 -12.42 9.98
C PRO A 12 -11.30 -11.84 8.65
N VAL A 13 -11.31 -10.51 8.54
CA VAL A 13 -11.77 -9.81 7.33
C VAL A 13 -10.56 -9.28 6.57
N TYR A 14 -10.46 -9.66 5.29
CA TYR A 14 -9.41 -9.21 4.38
C TYR A 14 -9.99 -8.40 3.24
N ALA A 15 -9.27 -7.37 2.80
CA ALA A 15 -9.65 -6.53 1.69
C ALA A 15 -8.44 -6.06 0.86
N THR A 16 -8.72 -5.44 -0.29
CA THR A 16 -7.69 -4.77 -1.09
C THR A 16 -7.55 -3.31 -0.68
N SER A 17 -6.59 -2.58 -1.25
CA SER A 17 -6.36 -1.15 -1.00
C SER A 17 -7.59 -0.25 -1.23
N SER A 18 -8.64 -0.74 -1.92
CA SER A 18 -9.85 0.04 -2.20
C SER A 18 -10.61 0.45 -0.94
N VAL A 19 -10.45 -0.26 0.17
CA VAL A 19 -11.11 0.07 1.43
C VAL A 19 -10.46 1.30 2.10
N PHE A 20 -9.19 1.57 1.79
CA PHE A 20 -8.48 2.72 2.35
C PHE A 20 -8.63 3.96 1.45
N SER A 21 -9.45 4.89 1.93
CA SER A 21 -9.75 6.17 1.29
C SER A 21 -8.60 7.19 1.37
N ALA A 22 -7.70 7.03 2.34
CA ALA A 22 -6.68 8.03 2.71
C ALA A 22 -7.27 9.44 2.95
N SER A 23 -8.51 9.52 3.44
CA SER A 23 -9.18 10.77 3.83
C SER A 23 -8.77 11.29 5.22
N GLY A 24 -8.27 10.41 6.10
CA GLY A 24 -8.06 10.73 7.51
C GLY A 24 -9.35 10.74 8.35
N ASP A 25 -10.46 10.23 7.81
CA ASP A 25 -11.73 10.15 8.54
C ASP A 25 -11.68 9.04 9.60
N GLN A 26 -11.46 9.46 10.84
CA GLN A 26 -11.38 8.58 12.01
C GLN A 26 -12.65 7.74 12.22
N ASN A 27 -13.83 8.28 11.93
CA ASN A 27 -15.10 7.57 12.14
C ASN A 27 -15.24 6.45 11.11
N GLN A 28 -14.92 6.75 9.85
CA GLN A 28 -14.85 5.74 8.80
C GLN A 28 -13.88 4.61 9.19
N TYR A 29 -12.71 4.96 9.71
CA TYR A 29 -11.70 3.96 10.09
C TYR A 29 -12.09 3.16 11.33
N ASN A 30 -12.82 3.76 12.28
CA ASN A 30 -13.37 3.05 13.44
C ASN A 30 -14.35 1.97 13.00
N ASP A 31 -15.25 2.29 12.06
CA ASP A 31 -16.23 1.34 11.51
C ASP A 31 -15.59 0.15 10.78
N MET A 32 -14.32 0.29 10.41
CA MET A 32 -13.53 -0.67 9.67
C MET A 32 -12.52 -1.43 10.53
N SER A 33 -12.52 -1.21 11.85
CA SER A 33 -11.57 -1.83 12.78
C SER A 33 -11.53 -3.36 12.62
N GLY A 34 -10.33 -3.93 12.63
CA GLY A 34 -10.08 -5.36 12.44
C GLY A 34 -9.98 -5.82 10.98
N ILE A 35 -10.30 -4.97 9.99
CA ILE A 35 -10.10 -5.28 8.57
C ILE A 35 -8.60 -5.18 8.24
N ARG A 36 -8.05 -6.26 7.67
CA ARG A 36 -6.69 -6.31 7.14
C ARG A 36 -6.69 -6.06 5.64
N PHE A 37 -5.76 -5.25 5.16
CA PHE A 37 -5.69 -4.91 3.74
C PHE A 37 -4.27 -4.64 3.28
N CYS A 38 -4.04 -4.75 1.98
CA CYS A 38 -2.78 -4.41 1.36
C CYS A 38 -2.77 -2.96 0.87
N GLU A 39 -1.69 -2.22 1.10
CA GLU A 39 -1.55 -0.85 0.63
C GLU A 39 -0.09 -0.50 0.28
N THR A 40 0.10 0.50 -0.56
CA THR A 40 1.40 1.03 -0.96
C THR A 40 2.22 1.53 0.23
N PRO A 41 3.55 1.28 0.26
CA PRO A 41 4.45 1.89 1.25
C PRO A 41 4.29 3.41 1.35
N TRP A 42 4.05 4.08 0.22
CA TRP A 42 3.77 5.53 0.17
C TRP A 42 2.63 5.98 1.09
N LEU A 43 1.55 5.20 1.19
CA LEU A 43 0.41 5.54 2.02
C LEU A 43 0.53 5.03 3.45
N LEU A 44 1.34 3.98 3.69
CA LEU A 44 1.58 3.42 5.02
C LEU A 44 2.74 4.08 5.77
N ASP A 45 3.66 4.74 5.09
CA ASP A 45 4.78 5.46 5.70
C ASP A 45 4.66 6.97 5.48
N ALA A 46 3.94 7.63 6.39
CA ALA A 46 3.80 9.07 6.34
C ALA A 46 5.12 9.83 6.62
N ASN A 47 6.14 9.14 7.13
CA ASN A 47 7.41 9.71 7.53
C ASN A 47 8.47 9.72 6.44
N ASP A 48 8.25 9.00 5.34
CA ASP A 48 9.13 9.00 4.17
C ASP A 48 9.48 10.45 3.73
N PRO A 49 10.77 10.81 3.65
CA PRO A 49 11.18 12.18 3.32
C PRO A 49 10.71 12.66 1.95
N LEU A 50 10.71 11.79 0.95
CA LEU A 50 10.26 12.12 -0.40
C LEU A 50 8.75 12.35 -0.39
N ARG A 51 7.99 11.52 0.32
CA ARG A 51 6.56 11.74 0.54
C ARG A 51 6.29 13.10 1.16
N LYS A 52 6.97 13.43 2.27
CA LYS A 52 6.83 14.74 2.94
C LYS A 52 7.07 15.90 1.97
N GLN A 53 8.16 15.84 1.20
CA GLN A 53 8.50 16.85 0.20
C GLN A 53 7.41 16.99 -0.87
N VAL A 54 6.94 15.88 -1.42
CA VAL A 54 5.90 15.89 -2.47
C VAL A 54 4.57 16.39 -1.90
N THR A 55 4.15 15.94 -0.71
CA THR A 55 2.89 16.38 -0.10
C THR A 55 2.88 17.84 0.33
N ALA A 56 4.06 18.42 0.63
CA ALA A 56 4.18 19.83 0.94
C ALA A 56 3.89 20.72 -0.29
N GLN A 57 4.14 20.22 -1.50
CA GLN A 57 3.89 20.93 -2.76
C GLN A 57 2.55 20.53 -3.39
N TRP A 58 2.16 19.26 -3.23
CA TRP A 58 0.93 18.68 -3.77
C TRP A 58 0.21 17.88 -2.67
N PRO A 59 -0.64 18.52 -1.87
CA PRO A 59 -1.34 17.87 -0.75
C PRO A 59 -2.11 16.61 -1.15
N GLN A 60 -2.65 16.56 -2.37
CA GLN A 60 -3.34 15.38 -2.92
C GLN A 60 -2.46 14.13 -3.03
N ALA A 61 -1.13 14.27 -3.04
CA ALA A 61 -0.24 13.13 -2.99
C ALA A 61 -0.33 12.38 -1.64
N GLY A 62 -0.90 12.98 -0.60
CA GLY A 62 -1.18 12.32 0.68
C GLY A 62 -2.50 11.54 0.71
N SER A 63 -3.36 11.70 -0.29
CA SER A 63 -4.66 11.04 -0.37
C SER A 63 -4.61 9.80 -1.27
N SER A 64 -5.77 9.30 -1.69
CA SER A 64 -5.88 8.17 -2.63
C SER A 64 -5.10 8.35 -3.94
N LEU A 65 -4.86 9.60 -4.36
CA LEU A 65 -4.00 9.94 -5.52
C LEU A 65 -2.52 9.64 -5.27
N GLY A 66 -2.08 9.53 -4.01
CA GLY A 66 -0.73 9.15 -3.64
C GLY A 66 -0.25 7.85 -4.27
N ARG A 67 -1.16 6.90 -4.53
CA ARG A 67 -0.87 5.66 -5.26
C ARG A 67 -0.32 5.92 -6.67
N LEU A 68 -0.78 6.97 -7.35
CA LEU A 68 -0.27 7.36 -8.67
C LEU A 68 1.07 8.08 -8.59
N TYR A 69 1.30 8.89 -7.56
CA TYR A 69 2.62 9.49 -7.29
C TYR A 69 3.67 8.41 -7.03
N ALA A 70 3.35 7.44 -6.17
CA ALA A 70 4.19 6.28 -5.90
C ALA A 70 4.51 5.50 -7.18
N MET A 71 3.49 5.23 -8.00
CA MET A 71 3.65 4.58 -9.31
C MET A 71 4.57 5.37 -10.24
N GLY A 72 4.45 6.70 -10.30
CA GLY A 72 5.29 7.55 -11.14
C GLY A 72 6.76 7.53 -10.72
N VAL A 73 7.02 7.62 -9.42
CA VAL A 73 8.38 7.50 -8.85
C VAL A 73 8.98 6.14 -9.19
N ASP A 74 8.20 5.07 -9.01
CA ASP A 74 8.66 3.72 -9.29
C ASP A 74 8.88 3.48 -10.78
N ALA A 75 8.02 4.00 -11.66
CA ALA A 75 8.19 3.89 -13.11
C ALA A 75 9.53 4.52 -13.55
N TYR A 76 9.85 5.71 -13.02
CA TYR A 76 11.13 6.37 -13.28
C TYR A 76 12.33 5.54 -12.78
N ARG A 77 12.23 4.96 -11.56
CA ARG A 77 13.27 4.11 -10.98
C ARG A 77 13.42 2.77 -11.70
N LEU A 78 12.33 2.24 -12.25
CA LEU A 78 12.26 0.92 -12.86
C LEU A 78 12.82 0.92 -14.29
N ALA A 79 12.53 1.96 -15.07
CA ALA A 79 12.93 2.07 -16.48
C ALA A 79 14.40 1.69 -16.76
N PRO A 80 15.42 2.22 -16.06
CA PRO A 80 16.81 1.85 -16.33
C PRO A 80 17.19 0.42 -15.88
N ARG A 81 16.37 -0.22 -15.04
CA ARG A 81 16.64 -1.53 -14.42
C ARG A 81 15.86 -2.69 -15.07
N LEU A 82 14.99 -2.40 -16.04
CA LEU A 82 14.16 -3.43 -16.69
C LEU A 82 14.98 -4.56 -17.32
N GLY A 83 16.14 -4.26 -17.90
CA GLY A 83 17.03 -5.28 -18.47
C GLY A 83 17.52 -6.27 -17.42
N GLN A 84 17.99 -5.76 -16.28
CA GLN A 84 18.46 -6.57 -15.15
C GLN A 84 17.34 -7.40 -14.52
N LEU A 85 16.15 -6.81 -14.33
CA LEU A 85 15.01 -7.52 -13.73
C LEU A 85 14.49 -8.65 -14.61
N LYS A 86 14.66 -8.55 -15.93
CA LYS A 86 14.30 -9.62 -16.87
C LYS A 86 15.26 -10.81 -16.81
N THR A 87 16.53 -10.58 -16.47
CA THR A 87 17.56 -11.64 -16.45
C THR A 87 17.72 -12.31 -15.09
N LEU A 88 17.26 -11.66 -14.01
CA LEU A 88 17.36 -12.15 -12.64
C LEU A 88 15.95 -12.40 -12.07
N PRO A 89 15.42 -13.65 -12.14
CA PRO A 89 14.03 -13.97 -11.77
C PRO A 89 13.65 -13.61 -10.33
N ASP A 90 14.61 -13.67 -9.41
CA ASP A 90 14.40 -13.40 -7.98
C ASP A 90 14.72 -11.94 -7.60
N SER A 91 15.14 -11.11 -8.55
CA SER A 91 15.47 -9.71 -8.29
C SER A 91 14.22 -8.88 -8.00
N ARG A 92 14.36 -8.00 -7.01
CA ARG A 92 13.30 -7.10 -6.57
C ARG A 92 13.83 -5.70 -6.35
N ILE A 93 12.94 -4.73 -6.49
CA ILE A 93 13.19 -3.34 -6.12
C ILE A 93 12.16 -2.94 -5.09
N GLU A 94 12.63 -2.47 -3.93
CA GLU A 94 11.76 -1.85 -2.95
C GLU A 94 11.30 -0.49 -3.47
N GLY A 95 10.05 -0.45 -3.92
CA GLY A 95 9.39 0.71 -4.49
C GLY A 95 8.39 1.34 -3.53
N LEU A 96 7.95 2.56 -3.85
CA LEU A 96 6.94 3.27 -3.08
C LEU A 96 5.52 2.74 -3.33
N SER A 97 5.33 2.02 -4.44
CA SER A 97 4.11 1.30 -4.79
C SER A 97 4.16 -0.19 -4.43
N GLY A 98 5.21 -0.64 -3.71
CA GLY A 98 5.41 -2.01 -3.24
C GLY A 98 6.78 -2.57 -3.63
N SER A 99 7.07 -3.80 -3.21
CA SER A 99 8.24 -4.54 -3.69
C SER A 99 7.97 -5.04 -5.12
N LEU A 100 8.78 -4.60 -6.07
CA LEU A 100 8.55 -4.74 -7.51
C LEU A 100 9.41 -5.87 -8.08
N ALA A 101 8.80 -6.76 -8.85
CA ALA A 101 9.48 -7.79 -9.63
C ALA A 101 8.96 -7.80 -11.07
N VAL A 102 9.72 -8.36 -12.02
CA VAL A 102 9.26 -8.59 -13.39
C VAL A 102 9.03 -10.09 -13.59
N SER A 103 7.79 -10.45 -13.87
CA SER A 103 7.43 -11.84 -14.17
C SER A 103 7.95 -12.30 -15.54
N PRO A 104 7.99 -13.62 -15.81
CA PRO A 104 8.40 -14.15 -17.11
C PRO A 104 7.58 -13.62 -18.30
N THR A 105 6.33 -13.21 -18.07
CA THR A 105 5.46 -12.59 -19.08
C THR A 105 5.68 -11.08 -19.23
N GLN A 106 6.79 -10.56 -18.71
CA GLN A 106 7.19 -9.15 -18.71
C GLN A 106 6.19 -8.22 -18.01
N ARG A 107 5.39 -8.74 -17.07
CA ARG A 107 4.52 -7.93 -16.22
C ARG A 107 5.20 -7.56 -14.91
N VAL A 108 5.10 -6.30 -14.53
CA VAL A 108 5.50 -5.83 -13.21
C VAL A 108 4.52 -6.39 -12.18
N GLN A 109 5.04 -7.16 -11.23
CA GLN A 109 4.32 -7.66 -10.07
C GLN A 109 4.70 -6.84 -8.85
N ARG A 110 3.72 -6.60 -7.97
CA ARG A 110 3.90 -5.83 -6.74
C ARG A 110 3.53 -6.71 -5.56
N GLN A 111 4.43 -6.81 -4.60
CA GLN A 111 4.10 -7.28 -3.26
C GLN A 111 3.89 -6.05 -2.37
N LEU A 112 2.69 -5.94 -1.81
CA LEU A 112 2.31 -4.84 -0.95
C LEU A 112 2.45 -5.25 0.53
N PRO A 113 2.89 -4.35 1.41
CA PRO A 113 2.78 -4.56 2.84
C PRO A 113 1.31 -4.63 3.26
N TRP A 114 1.07 -5.35 4.36
CA TRP A 114 -0.23 -5.43 5.00
C TRP A 114 -0.39 -4.31 6.04
N ALA A 115 -1.64 -3.90 6.23
CA ALA A 115 -2.07 -3.00 7.27
C ALA A 115 -3.40 -3.46 7.88
N GLU A 116 -3.72 -2.93 9.04
CA GLU A 116 -4.97 -3.19 9.76
C GLU A 116 -5.54 -1.87 10.26
N PHE A 117 -6.88 -1.74 10.23
CA PHE A 117 -7.55 -0.65 10.92
C PHE A 117 -7.63 -0.99 12.41
N VAL A 118 -7.05 -0.15 13.26
CA VAL A 118 -7.01 -0.34 14.72
C VAL A 118 -7.37 0.97 15.40
N ASN A 119 -8.47 0.99 16.14
CA ASN A 119 -8.96 2.18 16.87
C ASN A 119 -9.00 3.44 15.99
N GLY A 120 -9.51 3.27 14.77
CA GLY A 120 -9.66 4.31 13.75
C GLY A 120 -8.36 4.86 13.16
N GLN A 121 -7.25 4.17 13.38
CA GLN A 121 -5.97 4.45 12.74
C GLN A 121 -5.58 3.29 11.83
N VAL A 122 -4.77 3.56 10.81
CA VAL A 122 -4.16 2.52 9.98
C VAL A 122 -2.81 2.15 10.58
N GLN A 123 -2.65 0.88 10.94
CA GLN A 123 -1.40 0.34 11.46
C GLN A 123 -0.78 -0.60 10.43
N ARG A 124 0.45 -0.30 9.98
CA ARG A 124 1.23 -1.23 9.16
C ARG A 124 1.55 -2.48 9.99
N LEU A 125 1.26 -3.64 9.42
CA LEU A 125 1.62 -4.94 10.01
C LEU A 125 3.08 -5.29 9.66
N PRO A 126 3.76 -6.12 10.48
CA PRO A 126 5.08 -6.62 10.15
C PRO A 126 5.11 -7.27 8.77
N ASP A 127 6.21 -7.10 8.05
CA ASP A 127 6.37 -7.73 6.75
C ASP A 127 6.33 -9.26 6.94
N THR A 128 5.47 -9.93 6.18
CA THR A 128 5.37 -11.38 6.21
C THR A 128 6.69 -11.97 5.70
N GLN A 129 7.42 -12.70 6.55
CA GLN A 129 8.58 -13.46 6.09
C GLN A 129 8.13 -14.44 5.01
N ARG A 130 8.87 -14.47 3.89
CA ARG A 130 8.71 -15.50 2.86
C ARG A 130 9.68 -16.64 3.12
#